data_AF-A0A2X3EY21-F1
#
_entry.id   AF-A0A2X3EY21-F1
#
_cell.length_a   1.000
_cell.length_b   1.000
_cell.length_c   1.000
_cell.angle_alpha   90.00
_cell.angle_beta   90.00
_cell.angle_gamma   90.00
#
_symmetry.space_group_name_H-M   'P 1'
#
loop_
_entity.id
_entity.type
_entity.pdbx_description
1 polymer ?
#
loop_
_entity_poly.entity_id
_entity_poly.type
_entity_poly.pdbx_seq_one_letter_code
_entity_poly.pdbx_strand_id
1 'polypeptide(L)'
;MSHLFYGVAYYDEYMPEDRLAKDIALMRETGINVVRIAESTWSTLEPEEGQYNFYHIDRVLEAMHEAGIAVIVGTPTYAVPAWLAAKHPDILVTPSRGSKNMVRGRSWISSTRPFAAMPKKLSAR
;
A
#
# COMPACT_ATOMS: atom_id res chain seq x y z
N MET A 1 -18.38 -7.24 25.37
CA MET A 1 -17.03 -7.83 25.25
C MET A 1 -16.29 -7.10 24.15
N SER A 2 -15.05 -6.66 24.39
CA SER A 2 -14.22 -6.03 23.37
C SER A 2 -13.79 -7.07 22.33
N HIS A 3 -14.06 -6.79 21.06
CA HIS A 3 -13.61 -7.63 19.95
C HIS A 3 -12.10 -7.41 19.74
N LEU A 4 -11.29 -8.46 19.88
CA LEU A 4 -9.85 -8.38 19.63
C LEU A 4 -9.59 -8.56 18.13
N PHE A 5 -8.95 -7.57 17.52
CA PHE A 5 -8.45 -7.70 16.15
C PHE A 5 -7.08 -8.40 16.15
N TYR A 6 -7.02 -9.54 15.48
CA TYR A 6 -5.81 -10.34 15.28
C TYR A 6 -5.63 -10.55 13.78
N GLY A 7 -4.51 -10.06 13.25
CA GLY A 7 -4.39 -9.87 11.82
C GLY A 7 -2.98 -9.75 11.28
N VAL A 8 -2.90 -9.60 9.96
CA VAL A 8 -1.64 -9.58 9.19
C VAL A 8 -1.66 -8.49 8.12
N ALA A 9 -0.46 -8.08 7.68
CA ALA A 9 -0.32 -7.34 6.44
C ALA A 9 -0.41 -8.32 5.26
N TYR A 10 -1.28 -8.03 4.30
CA TYR A 10 -1.51 -8.88 3.14
C TYR A 10 -1.28 -8.10 1.85
N TYR A 11 -0.50 -8.68 0.94
CA TYR A 11 -0.08 -8.06 -0.32
C TYR A 11 -0.28 -9.05 -1.47
N ASP A 12 -1.49 -9.09 -2.02
CA ASP A 12 -1.86 -9.92 -3.18
C ASP A 12 -0.98 -9.59 -4.40
N GLU A 13 -0.63 -8.31 -4.55
CA GLU A 13 0.18 -7.78 -5.65
C GLU A 13 1.64 -8.26 -5.66
N TYR A 14 2.12 -8.89 -4.58
CA TYR A 14 3.48 -9.42 -4.49
C TYR A 14 3.56 -10.94 -4.63
N MET A 15 2.42 -11.62 -4.74
CA MET A 15 2.40 -13.07 -4.78
C MET A 15 2.86 -13.58 -6.16
N PRO A 16 3.80 -14.53 -6.23
CA PRO A 16 4.29 -15.08 -7.49
C PRO A 16 3.28 -16.00 -8.18
N GLU A 17 2.24 -16.42 -7.46
CA GLU A 17 1.19 -17.32 -7.91
C GLU A 17 -0.16 -16.92 -7.28
N ASP A 18 -1.26 -17.30 -7.93
CA ASP A 18 -2.60 -17.07 -7.39
C ASP A 18 -2.88 -18.04 -6.23
N ARG A 19 -2.90 -17.51 -5.01
CA ARG A 19 -3.07 -18.29 -3.77
C ARG A 19 -4.04 -17.66 -2.76
N LEU A 20 -4.80 -16.64 -3.17
CA LEU A 20 -5.69 -15.88 -2.29
C LEU A 20 -6.66 -16.77 -1.50
N ALA A 21 -7.33 -17.71 -2.19
CA ALA A 21 -8.27 -18.63 -1.55
C ALA A 21 -7.60 -19.53 -0.49
N LYS A 22 -6.37 -19.97 -0.77
CA LYS A 22 -5.59 -20.80 0.16
C LYS A 22 -5.16 -19.99 1.38
N ASP A 23 -4.72 -18.76 1.18
CA ASP A 23 -4.32 -17.88 2.28
C ASP A 23 -5.51 -17.54 3.18
N ILE A 24 -6.68 -17.28 2.60
CA ILE A 24 -7.93 -17.07 3.35
C ILE A 24 -8.30 -18.31 4.17
N ALA A 25 -8.20 -19.52 3.61
CA ALA A 25 -8.45 -20.75 4.36
C ALA A 25 -7.53 -20.85 5.59
N LEU A 26 -6.23 -20.59 5.41
CA LEU A 26 -5.25 -20.60 6.50
C LEU A 26 -5.50 -19.48 7.54
N MET A 27 -5.92 -18.30 7.10
CA MET A 27 -6.31 -17.21 8.01
C MET A 27 -7.48 -17.61 8.89
N ARG A 28 -8.50 -18.26 8.32
CA ARG A 28 -9.65 -18.77 9.07
C ARG A 28 -9.26 -19.86 10.06
N GLU A 29 -8.41 -20.80 9.65
CA GLU A 29 -7.90 -21.87 10.52
C GLU A 29 -7.10 -21.33 11.72
N THR A 30 -6.39 -20.22 11.53
CA THR A 30 -5.54 -19.60 12.56
C THR A 30 -6.26 -18.52 13.39
N GLY A 31 -7.53 -18.24 13.09
CA GLY A 31 -8.32 -17.25 13.81
C GLY A 31 -7.98 -15.79 13.46
N ILE A 32 -7.31 -15.53 12.34
CA ILE A 32 -7.11 -14.19 11.80
C ILE A 32 -8.47 -13.61 11.40
N ASN A 33 -8.77 -12.40 11.88
CA ASN A 33 -10.06 -11.73 11.67
C ASN A 33 -9.93 -10.32 11.08
N VAL A 34 -8.72 -9.84 10.82
CA VAL A 34 -8.47 -8.61 10.08
C VAL A 34 -7.21 -8.71 9.21
N VAL A 35 -7.22 -8.07 8.05
CA VAL A 35 -6.03 -7.87 7.22
C VAL A 35 -5.81 -6.40 6.91
N ARG A 36 -4.56 -6.03 6.64
CA ARG A 36 -4.17 -4.68 6.24
C ARG A 36 -3.52 -4.71 4.87
N ILE A 37 -4.03 -3.91 3.94
CA ILE A 37 -3.67 -3.95 2.52
C ILE A 37 -3.26 -2.57 2.00
N ALA A 38 -2.71 -2.52 0.78
CA ALA A 38 -2.48 -1.31 -0.01
C ALA A 38 -1.54 -0.25 0.58
N GLU A 39 -0.80 -0.53 1.66
CA GLU A 39 0.03 0.49 2.31
C GLU A 39 1.31 0.86 1.58
N SER A 40 1.87 -0.06 0.79
CA SER A 40 3.24 0.07 0.29
C SER A 40 3.29 0.14 -1.23
N THR A 41 2.14 0.28 -1.86
CA THR A 41 1.92 -0.21 -3.22
C THR A 41 1.41 0.87 -4.15
N TRP A 42 1.79 2.14 -3.89
CA TRP A 42 1.44 3.27 -4.77
C TRP A 42 1.89 2.99 -6.20
N SER A 43 3.10 2.49 -6.41
CA SER A 43 3.59 2.17 -7.76
C SER A 43 2.76 1.10 -8.49
N THR A 44 2.12 0.18 -7.75
CA THR A 44 1.20 -0.82 -8.30
C THR A 44 -0.16 -0.20 -8.59
N LEU A 45 -0.64 0.65 -7.67
CA LEU A 45 -1.93 1.31 -7.73
C LEU A 45 -2.00 2.40 -8.80
N GLU A 46 -0.92 3.15 -8.98
CA GLU A 46 -0.75 4.24 -9.95
C GLU A 46 0.60 4.07 -10.66
N PRO A 47 0.70 3.13 -11.63
CA PRO A 47 1.94 2.87 -12.37
C PRO A 47 2.42 4.08 -13.18
N GLU A 48 1.49 4.92 -13.63
CA GLU A 48 1.74 6.18 -14.32
C GLU A 48 0.81 7.27 -13.77
N GLU A 49 1.21 8.53 -13.89
CA GLU A 49 0.43 9.67 -13.37
C GLU A 49 -1.02 9.66 -13.88
N GLY A 50 -1.98 9.56 -12.96
CA GLY A 50 -3.41 9.54 -13.26
C GLY A 50 -3.97 8.22 -13.80
N GLN A 51 -3.13 7.20 -14.03
CA GLN A 51 -3.54 5.86 -14.45
C GLN A 51 -3.63 4.96 -13.23
N TYR A 52 -4.85 4.55 -12.85
CA TYR A 52 -5.06 3.73 -11.65
C TYR A 52 -5.44 2.29 -11.97
N ASN A 53 -4.86 1.35 -11.25
CA ASN A 53 -5.22 -0.07 -11.26
C ASN A 53 -5.57 -0.54 -9.85
N PHE A 54 -6.87 -0.72 -9.59
CA PHE A 54 -7.41 -1.16 -8.29
C PHE A 54 -7.63 -2.68 -8.21
N TYR A 55 -7.28 -3.44 -9.25
CA TYR A 55 -7.59 -4.87 -9.36
C TYR A 55 -7.29 -5.67 -8.09
N HIS A 56 -6.08 -5.53 -7.53
CA HIS A 56 -5.68 -6.27 -6.33
C HIS A 56 -6.46 -5.84 -5.07
N ILE A 57 -6.78 -4.55 -4.96
CA ILE A 57 -7.56 -4.02 -3.83
C ILE A 57 -8.98 -4.58 -3.89
N ASP A 58 -9.64 -4.45 -5.05
CA ASP A 58 -11.02 -4.91 -5.25
C ASP A 58 -11.13 -6.42 -5.04
N ARG A 59 -10.19 -7.19 -5.59
CA ARG A 59 -10.11 -8.64 -5.46
C ARG A 59 -9.98 -9.09 -4.00
N VAL A 60 -9.10 -8.45 -3.22
CA VAL A 60 -8.89 -8.80 -1.81
C VAL A 60 -10.08 -8.36 -0.95
N LEU A 61 -10.65 -7.18 -1.22
CA LEU A 61 -11.84 -6.71 -0.49
C LEU A 61 -13.00 -7.68 -0.63
N GLU A 62 -13.30 -8.13 -1.86
CA GLU A 62 -14.38 -9.07 -2.13
C GLU A 62 -14.12 -10.41 -1.42
N ALA A 63 -12.94 -11.00 -1.62
CA ALA A 63 -12.63 -12.31 -1.06
C ALA A 63 -12.59 -12.31 0.48
N MET A 64 -12.09 -11.24 1.11
CA MET A 64 -12.08 -11.10 2.57
C MET A 64 -13.49 -10.86 3.12
N HIS A 65 -14.32 -10.10 2.38
CA HIS A 65 -15.73 -9.90 2.73
C HIS A 65 -16.50 -11.23 2.75
N GLU A 66 -16.37 -12.03 1.70
CA GLU A 66 -16.96 -13.37 1.62
C GLU A 66 -16.49 -14.30 2.77
N ALA A 67 -15.23 -14.14 3.20
CA ALA A 67 -14.64 -14.92 4.29
C ALA A 67 -14.99 -14.42 5.70
N GLY A 68 -15.64 -13.25 5.83
CA GLY A 68 -15.92 -12.60 7.10
C GLY A 68 -14.68 -12.02 7.80
N ILE A 69 -13.63 -11.68 7.05
CA ILE A 69 -12.40 -11.08 7.54
C ILE A 69 -12.45 -9.57 7.30
N ALA A 70 -12.23 -8.77 8.34
CA ALA A 70 -12.22 -7.31 8.20
C ALA A 70 -10.99 -6.83 7.41
N VAL A 71 -11.10 -5.69 6.72
CA VAL A 71 -10.00 -5.12 5.95
C VAL A 71 -9.72 -3.68 6.38
N ILE A 72 -8.46 -3.39 6.66
CA ILE A 72 -7.91 -2.04 6.84
C ILE A 72 -7.21 -1.65 5.55
N VAL A 73 -7.76 -0.66 4.84
CA VAL A 73 -7.14 -0.13 3.62
C VAL A 73 -6.19 0.99 4.00
N GLY A 74 -4.91 0.79 3.69
CA GLY A 74 -3.88 1.80 3.91
C GLY A 74 -3.80 2.83 2.80
N THR A 75 -3.31 4.03 3.14
CA THR A 75 -2.93 5.05 2.15
C THR A 75 -1.45 4.87 1.79
N PRO A 76 -1.08 4.60 0.52
CA PRO A 76 0.30 4.23 0.16
C PRO A 76 1.31 5.38 0.06
N THR A 77 1.16 6.41 0.89
CA THR A 77 1.88 7.68 0.74
C THR A 77 3.34 7.61 1.16
N TYR A 78 3.77 6.58 1.88
CA TYR A 78 5.14 6.47 2.41
C TYR A 78 6.17 5.95 1.38
N ALA A 79 5.69 5.29 0.31
CA ALA A 79 6.52 4.73 -0.76
C ALA A 79 6.09 5.32 -2.11
N VAL A 80 6.72 6.43 -2.49
CA VAL A 80 6.40 7.13 -3.75
C VAL A 80 6.84 6.34 -4.99
N PRO A 81 6.05 6.37 -6.08
CA PRO A 81 6.45 5.81 -7.36
C PRO A 81 7.68 6.49 -7.97
N ALA A 82 8.43 5.75 -8.78
CA ALA A 82 9.61 6.27 -9.47
C ALA A 82 9.27 7.43 -10.42
N TRP A 83 8.12 7.38 -11.11
CA TRP A 83 7.67 8.45 -12.00
C TRP A 83 7.46 9.77 -11.23
N LEU A 84 6.93 9.68 -10.01
CA LEU A 84 6.65 10.84 -9.17
C LEU A 84 7.95 11.44 -8.64
N ALA A 85 8.88 10.60 -8.18
CA ALA A 85 10.20 11.04 -7.74
C ALA A 85 11.02 11.68 -8.88
N ALA A 86 10.87 11.19 -10.12
CA ALA A 86 11.51 11.77 -11.29
C ALA A 86 10.92 13.15 -11.66
N LYS A 87 9.59 13.30 -11.55
CA LYS A 87 8.88 14.57 -11.82
C LYS A 87 9.12 15.62 -10.73
N HIS A 88 9.21 15.19 -9.48
CA HIS A 88 9.37 16.04 -8.30
C HIS A 88 10.56 15.58 -7.44
N PRO A 89 11.81 15.83 -7.87
CA PRO A 89 13.01 15.38 -7.15
C PRO A 89 13.23 16.10 -5.81
N ASP A 90 12.50 17.19 -5.57
CA ASP A 90 12.50 18.01 -4.37
C ASP A 90 11.77 17.39 -3.18
N ILE A 91 10.97 16.34 -3.42
CA ILE A 91 10.22 15.60 -2.38
C ILE A 91 11.12 14.60 -1.64
N LEU A 92 12.27 14.26 -2.22
CA LEU A 92 13.20 13.30 -1.66
C LEU A 92 14.01 13.91 -0.52
N VAL A 93 14.25 13.13 0.53
CA VAL A 93 15.15 13.53 1.62
C VAL A 93 16.57 13.71 1.09
N THR A 94 17.18 14.86 1.38
CA THR A 94 18.60 15.13 1.12
C THR A 94 19.45 14.58 2.27
N PRO A 95 20.36 13.62 2.03
CA PRO A 95 21.27 13.14 3.07
C PRO A 95 22.21 14.24 3.54
N SER A 96 22.56 14.25 4.83
CA SER A 96 23.45 15.25 5.46
C SER A 96 24.85 15.38 4.84
N ARG A 97 25.25 14.44 3.98
CA ARG A 97 26.59 14.37 3.37
C ARG A 97 26.68 14.85 1.92
N GLY A 98 25.69 15.58 1.41
CA GLY A 98 25.73 16.20 0.07
C GLY A 98 25.73 15.21 -1.10
N SER A 99 25.37 13.95 -0.87
CA SER A 99 25.26 12.94 -1.91
C SER A 99 23.93 13.12 -2.67
N LYS A 100 23.95 13.01 -4.01
CA LYS A 100 22.79 13.20 -4.91
C LYS A 100 21.54 12.48 -4.42
N ASN A 101 20.39 13.17 -4.51
CA ASN A 101 19.06 12.63 -4.26
C ASN A 101 18.85 11.38 -5.10
N MET A 102 18.68 10.22 -4.46
CA MET A 102 18.40 8.95 -5.14
C MET A 102 17.36 8.19 -4.34
N VAL A 103 16.39 7.58 -5.04
CA VAL A 103 15.40 6.69 -4.43
C VAL A 103 16.15 5.46 -3.89
N ARG A 104 16.38 5.40 -2.58
CA ARG A 104 17.08 4.28 -1.92
C ARG A 104 16.20 3.64 -0.85
N GLY A 105 15.25 2.81 -1.27
CA GLY A 105 14.34 2.12 -0.34
C GLY A 105 13.07 2.90 -0.04
N ARG A 106 12.31 2.46 0.97
CA ARG A 106 11.02 3.05 1.35
C ARG A 106 11.20 4.15 2.40
N SER A 107 10.31 5.15 2.44
CA SER A 107 10.31 6.27 3.41
C SER A 107 11.35 7.39 3.20
N TRP A 108 11.87 7.61 1.98
CA TRP A 108 12.76 8.75 1.67
C TRP A 108 12.01 10.00 1.23
N ILE A 109 10.88 10.29 1.87
CA ILE A 109 10.06 11.47 1.63
C ILE A 109 10.37 12.49 2.73
N SER A 110 10.68 13.72 2.34
CA SER A 110 10.97 14.77 3.31
C SER A 110 9.72 15.12 4.13
N SER A 111 9.80 14.98 5.46
CA SER A 111 8.73 15.39 6.38
C SER A 111 8.61 16.91 6.54
N THR A 112 9.63 17.67 6.14
CA THR A 112 9.69 19.13 6.27
C THR A 112 9.26 19.88 5.01
N ARG A 113 9.04 19.17 3.90
CA ARG A 113 8.55 19.77 2.66
C ARG A 113 7.08 19.36 2.47
N PRO A 114 6.14 20.31 2.39
CA PRO A 114 4.75 19.98 2.17
C PRO A 114 4.61 19.30 0.80
N PHE A 115 4.21 18.03 0.82
CA PHE A 115 3.89 17.28 -0.37
C PHE A 115 2.37 17.18 -0.52
N ALA A 116 1.81 18.02 -1.38
CA ALA A 116 0.37 18.10 -1.64
C ALA A 116 -0.02 17.39 -2.94
N ALA A 117 0.68 16.31 -3.32
CA ALA A 117 0.38 15.61 -4.58
C ALA A 117 -0.46 14.34 -4.39
N MET A 118 -1.00 14.08 -3.19
CA MET A 118 -1.96 12.98 -3.04
C MET A 118 -3.19 13.30 -3.90
N PRO A 119 -3.44 12.53 -4.98
CA PRO A 119 -4.61 12.77 -5.81
C PRO A 119 -5.85 12.60 -4.93
N LYS A 120 -6.82 13.52 -5.00
CA LYS A 120 -8.08 13.42 -4.23
C LYS A 120 -8.76 12.05 -4.40
N LYS A 121 -8.51 11.36 -5.52
CA LYS A 121 -8.98 10.00 -5.80
C LYS A 121 -8.44 8.92 -4.85
N LEU A 122 -7.21 9.04 -4.33
CA LEU A 122 -6.63 8.08 -3.38
C LEU A 122 -7.11 8.26 -1.93
N SER A 123 -7.61 9.45 -1.58
CA SER A 123 -8.04 9.78 -0.20
C SER A 123 -9.53 9.58 0.04
N ALA A 124 -10.32 9.27 -1.00
CA ALA A 124 -11.78 9.40 -0.98
C ALA A 124 -12.55 8.09 -1.22
N ARG A 125 -11.96 6.93 -0.92
CA ARG A 125 -12.65 5.63 -0.97
C ARG A 125 -12.39 4.81 0.27
#